data_AF-A0A9D1WVR6-F1
#
_entry.id   AF-A0A9D1WVR6-F1
#
_cell.length_a   1.000
_cell.length_b   1.000
_cell.length_c   1.000
_cell.angle_alpha   90.00
_cell.angle_beta   90.00
_cell.angle_gamma   90.00
#
_symmetry.space_group_name_H-M   'P 1'
#
loop_
_entity.id
_entity.type
_entity.pdbx_description
1 polymer ?
#
loop_
_entity_poly.entity_id
_entity_poly.type
_entity_poly.pdbx_seq_one_letter_code
_entity_poly.pdbx_strand_id
1 'polypeptide(L)'
;MPMKRTISGMIGAGSLAHNRRDFIAENVDPNRVHLNICYQNENLKEVYKELFDDSVERYNVGKRKDRQITNYYEKIRQGKQEKLFHEVIFQIGNCEDMAVGTPEGELAVKVLDEYVKDFEKRNPTLHVFSCYLHQDEATPHLHIDFVPYVTGWKGKGMDTRVSLKQALKSLGFQGGNKHDTELNQWINHEKEVLAEIARQHGIELEQKGTHEEHLDVYNFKKKERKKEVQALEQEKEYLTVENEGLIAQIAEARADIKHLEADKEQAVKEKEVAMKRAKKAEEDLHSLEERREKLQPVMDNVSKEIKEYGTVKTLLPEAGALERAATYRDKKIKPLFTQMKNKIAAMAAQVKELTKEVEKWKHKYQETKQAYNRVQRELDTVREEKQQLSEKKQQLQDVSDRYDRVVRVLGENIVEDVVQQDIQEQKALEEKRQMEQMPKGSIHERLAWGARKSEMENQQRKKNKTKNRGMER
;
A
#
# COMPACT_ATOMS: atom_id res chain seq x y z
N MET A 1 27.19 -7.28 -21.21
CA MET A 1 26.27 -8.02 -22.09
C MET A 1 25.93 -7.12 -23.26
N PRO A 2 25.77 -7.64 -24.50
CA PRO A 2 25.38 -6.82 -25.65
C PRO A 2 24.01 -6.16 -25.42
N MET A 3 23.86 -4.93 -25.88
CA MET A 3 22.66 -4.11 -25.65
C MET A 3 21.55 -4.56 -26.59
N LYS A 4 20.42 -5.05 -26.08
CA LYS A 4 19.30 -5.51 -26.93
C LYS A 4 18.30 -4.39 -27.16
N ARG A 5 17.91 -4.15 -28.42
CA ARG A 5 16.97 -3.09 -28.80
C ARG A 5 16.09 -3.48 -29.97
N THR A 6 14.87 -2.95 -29.99
CA THR A 6 13.96 -3.12 -31.12
C THR A 6 14.31 -2.20 -32.27
N ILE A 7 14.05 -2.62 -33.51
CA ILE A 7 14.16 -1.76 -34.69
C ILE A 7 12.78 -1.64 -35.33
N SER A 8 12.34 -0.40 -35.53
CA SER A 8 11.10 -0.10 -36.23
C SER A 8 11.40 0.52 -37.60
N GLY A 9 10.49 0.25 -38.53
CA GLY A 9 10.56 0.63 -39.93
C GLY A 9 9.12 0.63 -40.41
N MET A 10 8.60 1.80 -40.74
CA MET A 10 7.18 2.00 -41.04
C MET A 10 6.98 3.00 -42.16
N ILE A 11 5.85 2.90 -42.85
CA ILE A 11 5.45 3.89 -43.85
C ILE A 11 4.83 5.09 -43.16
N GLY A 12 5.42 6.25 -43.37
CA GLY A 12 4.93 7.51 -42.86
C GLY A 12 3.78 8.08 -43.69
N ALA A 13 3.13 9.11 -43.15
CA ALA A 13 2.05 9.81 -43.84
C ALA A 13 2.56 10.71 -44.99
N GLY A 14 3.85 11.04 -45.00
CA GLY A 14 4.50 11.90 -46.00
C GLY A 14 4.25 13.38 -45.73
N SER A 15 4.67 13.88 -44.56
CA SER A 15 4.47 15.28 -44.17
C SER A 15 5.75 16.11 -44.33
N LEU A 16 5.98 16.63 -45.54
CA LEU A 16 7.19 17.43 -45.82
C LEU A 16 7.35 18.67 -44.93
N ALA A 17 6.24 19.32 -44.57
CA ALA A 17 6.26 20.49 -43.69
C ALA A 17 6.69 20.12 -42.25
N HIS A 18 6.30 18.92 -41.79
CA HIS A 18 6.76 18.39 -40.51
C HIS A 18 8.27 18.06 -40.57
N ASN A 19 8.71 17.37 -41.63
CA ASN A 19 10.10 16.94 -41.79
C ASN A 19 11.06 18.14 -41.89
N ARG A 20 10.62 19.23 -42.54
CA ARG A 20 11.38 20.49 -42.65
C ARG A 20 11.33 21.37 -41.41
N ARG A 21 10.46 21.04 -40.45
CA ARG A 21 10.12 21.90 -39.31
C ARG A 21 9.61 23.28 -39.75
N ASP A 22 8.83 23.32 -40.83
CA ASP A 22 8.12 24.54 -41.28
C ASP A 22 7.11 25.03 -40.24
N PHE A 23 6.69 24.13 -39.34
CA PHE A 23 5.97 24.42 -38.11
C PHE A 23 6.50 23.53 -36.98
N ILE A 24 6.29 23.95 -35.74
CA ILE A 24 6.64 23.17 -34.55
C ILE A 24 5.40 22.41 -34.07
N ALA A 25 5.46 21.08 -34.08
CA ALA A 25 4.43 20.22 -33.50
C ALA A 25 4.59 20.10 -31.98
N GLU A 26 3.54 19.71 -31.26
CA GLU A 26 3.54 19.61 -29.79
C GLU A 26 4.60 18.63 -29.25
N ASN A 27 4.94 17.60 -30.01
CA ASN A 27 5.97 16.60 -29.68
C ASN A 27 7.40 17.02 -30.01
N VAL A 28 7.60 18.20 -30.61
CA VAL A 28 8.91 18.73 -31.01
C VAL A 28 9.39 19.71 -29.95
N ASP A 29 10.60 19.49 -29.44
CA ASP A 29 11.31 20.45 -28.59
C ASP A 29 12.04 21.49 -29.46
N PRO A 30 11.60 22.76 -29.47
CA PRO A 30 12.20 23.81 -30.30
C PRO A 30 13.69 24.00 -30.05
N ASN A 31 14.15 23.73 -28.82
CA ASN A 31 15.55 23.95 -28.45
C ASN A 31 16.48 22.91 -29.07
N ARG A 32 15.96 21.79 -29.57
CA ARG A 32 16.75 20.68 -30.14
C ARG A 32 16.68 20.60 -31.65
N VAL A 33 15.86 21.41 -32.31
CA VAL A 33 15.71 21.42 -33.79
C VAL A 33 17.06 21.59 -34.50
N HIS A 34 17.97 22.39 -33.93
CA HIS A 34 19.30 22.62 -34.47
C HIS A 34 20.21 21.37 -34.47
N LEU A 35 19.83 20.30 -33.76
CA LEU A 35 20.54 19.02 -33.75
C LEU A 35 20.09 18.10 -34.89
N ASN A 36 18.97 18.40 -35.57
CA ASN A 36 18.49 17.60 -36.69
C ASN A 36 19.51 17.61 -37.84
N ILE A 37 19.64 16.48 -38.53
CA ILE A 37 20.52 16.35 -39.69
C ILE A 37 19.66 16.28 -40.96
N CYS A 38 19.91 17.18 -41.91
CA CYS A 38 19.31 17.14 -43.24
C CYS A 38 20.32 16.53 -44.21
N TYR A 39 19.97 15.37 -44.79
CA TYR A 39 20.80 14.70 -45.79
C TYR A 39 20.44 15.14 -47.20
N GLN A 40 19.13 15.30 -47.47
CA GLN A 40 18.61 15.69 -48.79
C GLN A 40 17.40 16.60 -48.60
N ASN A 41 17.27 17.63 -49.45
CA ASN A 41 16.09 18.50 -49.49
C ASN A 41 15.92 19.14 -50.88
N GLU A 42 15.43 18.34 -51.82
CA GLU A 42 15.14 18.76 -53.18
C GLU A 42 13.68 19.24 -53.34
N ASN A 43 13.45 20.03 -54.38
CA ASN A 43 12.09 20.40 -54.76
C ASN A 43 11.44 19.26 -55.54
N LEU A 44 10.40 18.65 -54.96
CA LEU A 44 9.69 17.52 -55.56
C LEU A 44 9.21 17.78 -57.00
N LYS A 45 8.83 19.02 -57.36
CA LYS A 45 8.41 19.32 -58.74
C LYS A 45 9.58 19.27 -59.71
N GLU A 46 10.77 19.71 -59.31
CA GLU A 46 11.97 19.65 -60.15
C GLU A 46 12.43 18.19 -60.31
N VAL A 47 12.40 17.40 -59.23
CA VAL A 47 12.64 15.94 -59.29
C VAL A 47 11.74 15.26 -60.33
N TYR A 48 10.45 15.64 -60.35
CA TYR A 48 9.53 15.09 -61.35
C TYR A 48 9.88 15.49 -62.79
N LYS A 49 10.43 16.68 -63.01
CA LYS A 49 10.88 17.08 -64.34
C LYS A 49 12.10 16.25 -64.76
N GLU A 50 13.10 16.19 -63.88
CA GLU A 50 14.35 15.46 -64.12
C GLU A 50 14.12 13.97 -64.40
N LEU A 51 13.21 13.33 -63.64
CA LEU A 51 12.96 11.90 -63.78
C LEU A 51 12.04 11.55 -64.96
N PHE A 52 11.12 12.44 -65.36
CA PHE A 52 10.00 12.04 -66.22
C PHE A 52 9.79 12.87 -67.49
N ASP A 53 10.26 14.12 -67.60
CA ASP A 53 9.91 15.00 -68.72
C ASP A 53 10.37 14.41 -70.07
N ASP A 54 11.59 13.87 -70.13
CA ASP A 54 12.10 13.16 -71.31
C ASP A 54 11.18 11.99 -71.75
N SER A 55 10.61 11.27 -70.79
CA SER A 55 9.67 10.17 -71.04
C SER A 55 8.29 10.68 -71.46
N VAL A 56 7.86 11.83 -70.92
CA VAL A 56 6.62 12.51 -71.31
C VAL A 56 6.70 12.95 -72.77
N GLU A 57 7.81 13.56 -73.16
CA GLU A 57 8.05 13.99 -74.55
C GLU A 57 7.92 12.82 -75.52
N ARG A 58 8.64 11.72 -75.24
CA ARG A 58 8.56 10.48 -76.05
C ARG A 58 7.14 9.91 -76.09
N TYR A 59 6.45 9.89 -74.95
CA TYR A 59 5.08 9.35 -74.87
C TYR A 59 4.07 10.17 -75.67
N ASN A 60 4.24 11.49 -75.74
CA ASN A 60 3.32 12.41 -76.39
C ASN A 60 3.44 12.42 -77.92
N VAL A 61 4.55 11.90 -78.48
CA VAL A 61 4.73 11.75 -79.93
C VAL A 61 3.59 10.91 -80.52
N GLY A 62 2.87 11.47 -81.50
CA GLY A 62 1.76 10.80 -82.18
C GLY A 62 0.49 10.64 -81.35
N LYS A 63 0.39 11.25 -80.15
CA LYS A 63 -0.86 11.28 -79.37
C LYS A 63 -1.76 12.42 -79.80
N ARG A 64 -3.08 12.18 -79.74
CA ARG A 64 -4.08 13.25 -79.87
C ARG A 64 -3.98 14.22 -78.69
N LYS A 65 -4.33 15.50 -78.90
CA LYS A 65 -4.23 16.57 -77.89
C LYS A 65 -4.94 16.22 -76.57
N ASP A 66 -6.09 15.54 -76.61
CA ASP A 66 -6.85 15.09 -75.43
C ASP A 66 -6.15 14.00 -74.60
N ARG A 67 -5.10 13.38 -75.15
CA ARG A 67 -4.36 12.25 -74.54
C ARG A 67 -2.91 12.58 -74.21
N GLN A 68 -2.44 13.78 -74.52
CA GLN A 68 -1.10 14.23 -74.18
C GLN A 68 -1.00 14.54 -72.68
N ILE A 69 0.16 14.25 -72.10
CA ILE A 69 0.49 14.60 -70.73
C ILE A 69 1.25 15.93 -70.78
N THR A 70 0.67 16.98 -70.23
CA THR A 70 1.32 18.31 -70.19
C THR A 70 2.22 18.48 -68.98
N ASN A 71 1.85 17.89 -67.84
CA ASN A 71 2.62 17.93 -66.61
C ASN A 71 2.40 16.61 -65.86
N TYR A 72 3.47 15.82 -65.73
CA TYR A 72 3.35 14.49 -65.12
C TYR A 72 3.15 14.54 -63.61
N TYR A 73 3.78 15.50 -62.91
CA TYR A 73 3.54 15.75 -61.50
C TYR A 73 2.05 16.00 -61.22
N GLU A 74 1.40 16.90 -61.97
CA GLU A 74 -0.03 17.19 -61.80
C GLU A 74 -0.90 15.98 -62.16
N LYS A 75 -0.49 15.20 -63.16
CA LYS A 75 -1.18 13.95 -63.51
C LYS A 75 -1.15 12.94 -62.37
N ILE A 76 -0.02 12.77 -61.68
CA ILE A 76 0.07 11.87 -60.52
C ILE A 76 -0.71 12.46 -59.33
N ARG A 77 -0.57 13.76 -59.06
CA ARG A 77 -1.28 14.45 -57.97
C ARG A 77 -2.81 14.32 -58.07
N GLN A 78 -3.36 14.40 -59.28
CA GLN A 78 -4.79 14.27 -59.54
C GLN A 78 -5.24 12.81 -59.71
N GLY A 79 -4.28 11.90 -59.90
CA GLY A 79 -4.51 10.47 -60.02
C GLY A 79 -4.85 9.82 -58.68
N LYS A 80 -5.50 8.64 -58.75
CA LYS A 80 -5.80 7.80 -57.57
C LYS A 80 -4.99 6.51 -57.52
N GLN A 81 -4.18 6.25 -58.55
CA GLN A 81 -3.45 4.98 -58.70
C GLN A 81 -2.13 4.95 -57.94
N GLU A 82 -1.38 6.04 -57.99
CA GLU A 82 -0.03 6.16 -57.43
C GLU A 82 0.04 7.43 -56.57
N LYS A 83 0.94 7.46 -55.58
CA LYS A 83 1.21 8.65 -54.78
C LYS A 83 2.34 9.47 -55.41
N LEU A 84 2.41 10.76 -55.07
CA LEU A 84 3.52 11.62 -55.50
C LEU A 84 4.87 11.16 -54.93
N PHE A 85 4.85 10.67 -53.70
CA PHE A 85 6.01 10.11 -53.03
C PHE A 85 5.54 9.20 -51.90
N HIS A 86 6.51 8.50 -51.31
CA HIS A 86 6.33 7.67 -50.14
C HIS A 86 7.35 8.06 -49.08
N GLU A 87 6.98 7.92 -47.82
CA GLU A 87 7.84 8.16 -46.68
C GLU A 87 8.07 6.85 -45.95
N VAL A 88 9.31 6.57 -45.58
CA VAL A 88 9.67 5.53 -44.62
C VAL A 88 10.35 6.15 -43.41
N ILE A 89 9.99 5.66 -42.23
CA ILE A 89 10.53 6.11 -40.95
C ILE A 89 11.23 4.94 -40.26
N PHE A 90 12.50 5.13 -39.90
CA PHE A 90 13.30 4.16 -39.16
C PHE A 90 13.67 4.69 -37.78
N GLN A 91 13.57 3.83 -36.76
CA GLN A 91 13.93 4.15 -35.39
C GLN A 91 14.53 2.92 -34.70
N ILE A 92 15.48 3.16 -33.80
CA ILE A 92 16.07 2.14 -32.92
C ILE A 92 15.58 2.40 -31.50
N GLY A 93 15.06 1.38 -30.83
CA GLY A 93 14.50 1.46 -29.49
C GLY A 93 13.25 2.34 -29.36
N ASN A 94 12.99 2.80 -28.16
CA ASN A 94 11.89 3.67 -27.76
C ASN A 94 12.39 4.79 -26.82
N CYS A 95 11.48 5.57 -26.25
CA CYS A 95 11.84 6.67 -25.35
C CYS A 95 12.34 6.22 -23.97
N GLU A 96 12.23 4.94 -23.62
CA GLU A 96 12.75 4.40 -22.35
C GLU A 96 14.21 3.95 -22.49
N ASP A 97 14.60 3.47 -23.68
CA ASP A 97 15.88 2.77 -23.87
C ASP A 97 16.83 3.44 -24.89
N MET A 98 16.34 4.40 -25.67
CA MET A 98 17.03 5.13 -26.75
C MET A 98 16.63 6.63 -26.78
N ALA A 99 16.28 7.21 -25.64
CA ALA A 99 15.85 8.60 -25.55
C ALA A 99 16.89 9.59 -26.11
N VAL A 100 16.43 10.67 -26.72
CA VAL A 100 17.32 11.76 -27.15
C VAL A 100 18.04 12.36 -25.92
N GLY A 101 19.34 12.64 -26.06
CA GLY A 101 20.16 13.26 -25.02
C GLY A 101 20.77 12.28 -24.03
N THR A 102 20.53 10.97 -24.21
CA THR A 102 21.25 9.91 -23.50
C THR A 102 22.37 9.33 -24.38
N PRO A 103 23.38 8.66 -23.77
CA PRO A 103 24.42 7.96 -24.53
C PRO A 103 23.85 6.93 -25.51
N GLU A 104 22.76 6.26 -25.15
CA GLU A 104 22.05 5.32 -26.01
C GLU A 104 21.41 6.03 -27.21
N GLY A 105 20.73 7.16 -27.00
CA GLY A 105 20.18 7.97 -28.10
C GLY A 105 21.25 8.47 -29.06
N GLU A 106 22.40 8.92 -28.55
CA GLU A 106 23.55 9.30 -29.39
C GLU A 106 24.09 8.12 -30.22
N LEU A 107 24.03 6.90 -29.68
CA LEU A 107 24.39 5.69 -30.41
C LEU A 107 23.38 5.40 -31.54
N ALA A 108 22.08 5.55 -31.28
CA ALA A 108 21.05 5.41 -32.30
C ALA A 108 21.24 6.41 -33.45
N VAL A 109 21.61 7.66 -33.15
CA VAL A 109 21.93 8.69 -34.15
C VAL A 109 23.09 8.25 -35.05
N LYS A 110 24.18 7.73 -34.47
CA LYS A 110 25.34 7.24 -35.24
C LYS A 110 24.96 6.10 -36.18
N VAL A 111 24.18 5.14 -35.69
CA VAL A 111 23.74 3.99 -36.49
C VAL A 111 22.81 4.43 -37.64
N LEU A 112 21.88 5.35 -37.37
CA LEU A 112 20.96 5.87 -38.39
C LEU A 112 21.68 6.75 -39.44
N ASP A 113 22.67 7.56 -39.02
CA ASP A 113 23.54 8.34 -39.90
C ASP A 113 24.41 7.44 -40.80
N GLU A 114 24.90 6.31 -40.30
CA GLU A 114 25.63 5.34 -41.13
C GLU A 114 24.70 4.63 -42.12
N TYR A 115 23.54 4.20 -41.65
CA TYR A 115 22.54 3.48 -42.46
C TYR A 115 22.09 4.26 -43.71
N VAL A 116 21.89 5.57 -43.58
CA VAL A 116 21.35 6.41 -44.66
C VAL A 116 22.35 6.65 -45.80
N LYS A 117 23.66 6.65 -45.51
CA LYS A 117 24.73 6.98 -46.48
C LYS A 117 24.75 6.06 -47.71
N ASP A 118 24.33 4.82 -47.54
CA ASP A 118 24.26 3.82 -48.61
C ASP A 118 22.82 3.49 -49.04
N PHE A 119 21.81 4.21 -48.52
CA PHE A 119 20.40 3.89 -48.77
C PHE A 119 20.02 3.94 -50.26
N GLU A 120 20.36 5.02 -50.96
CA GLU A 120 20.06 5.16 -52.39
C GLU A 120 20.86 4.17 -53.25
N LYS A 121 22.06 3.77 -52.82
CA LYS A 121 22.86 2.75 -53.52
C LYS A 121 22.19 1.38 -53.45
N ARG A 122 21.58 1.04 -52.31
CA ARG A 122 20.79 -0.19 -52.14
C ARG A 122 19.44 -0.10 -52.86
N ASN A 123 18.91 1.11 -53.03
CA ASN A 123 17.57 1.37 -53.56
C ASN A 123 17.59 2.24 -54.83
N PRO A 124 18.24 1.82 -55.93
CA PRO A 124 18.43 2.64 -57.13
C PRO A 124 17.14 3.00 -57.89
N THR A 125 15.99 2.42 -57.54
CA THR A 125 14.68 2.74 -58.13
C THR A 125 13.84 3.67 -57.25
N LEU A 126 14.38 4.10 -56.11
CA LEU A 126 13.76 5.00 -55.15
C LEU A 126 14.60 6.28 -55.08
N HIS A 127 14.19 7.32 -55.80
CA HIS A 127 14.88 8.61 -55.77
C HIS A 127 14.56 9.34 -54.46
N VAL A 128 15.52 9.48 -53.56
CA VAL A 128 15.32 10.18 -52.28
C VAL A 128 15.44 11.67 -52.54
N PHE A 129 14.38 12.41 -52.23
CA PHE A 129 14.37 13.87 -52.42
C PHE A 129 14.32 14.63 -51.09
N SER A 130 13.88 14.00 -50.01
CA SER A 130 13.84 14.62 -48.68
C SER A 130 14.24 13.59 -47.63
N CYS A 131 15.26 13.90 -46.84
CA CYS A 131 15.76 12.98 -45.82
C CYS A 131 16.28 13.72 -44.59
N TYR A 132 15.72 13.38 -43.43
CA TYR A 132 15.97 14.05 -42.16
C TYR A 132 16.13 13.05 -41.02
N LEU A 133 17.17 13.21 -40.21
CA LEU A 133 17.30 12.56 -38.91
C LEU A 133 16.88 13.55 -37.82
N HIS A 134 15.76 13.25 -37.16
CA HIS A 134 15.20 14.07 -36.10
C HIS A 134 15.77 13.66 -34.74
N GLN A 135 16.26 14.66 -34.01
CA GLN A 135 16.79 14.55 -32.65
C GLN A 135 16.06 15.53 -31.70
N ASP A 136 14.93 16.09 -32.13
CA ASP A 136 14.16 17.09 -31.41
C ASP A 136 12.86 16.54 -30.80
N GLU A 137 12.60 15.24 -30.97
CA GLU A 137 11.45 14.54 -30.40
C GLU A 137 11.88 13.62 -29.23
N ALA A 138 11.09 12.59 -28.90
CA ALA A 138 11.37 11.69 -27.78
C ALA A 138 12.54 10.73 -28.04
N THR A 139 12.64 10.22 -29.27
CA THR A 139 13.63 9.22 -29.69
C THR A 139 14.19 9.60 -31.06
N PRO A 140 15.50 9.46 -31.31
CA PRO A 140 16.07 9.72 -32.63
C PRO A 140 15.45 8.83 -33.71
N HIS A 141 14.99 9.42 -34.81
CA HIS A 141 14.35 8.67 -35.89
C HIS A 141 14.58 9.35 -37.25
N LEU A 142 14.67 8.54 -38.29
CA LEU A 142 15.06 8.92 -39.64
C LEU A 142 13.83 8.90 -40.55
N HIS A 143 13.51 10.04 -41.17
CA HIS A 143 12.53 10.15 -42.24
C HIS A 143 13.24 10.12 -43.60
N ILE A 144 12.75 9.27 -44.50
CA ILE A 144 13.22 9.18 -45.88
C ILE A 144 12.01 9.25 -46.81
N ASP A 145 11.88 10.38 -47.50
CA ASP A 145 10.87 10.62 -48.54
C ASP A 145 11.47 10.37 -49.92
N PHE A 146 10.82 9.50 -50.70
CA PHE A 146 11.30 9.10 -52.02
C PHE A 146 10.21 8.98 -53.08
N VAL A 147 10.60 9.18 -54.33
CA VAL A 147 9.75 8.94 -55.51
C VAL A 147 10.13 7.58 -56.11
N PRO A 148 9.24 6.58 -56.05
CA PRO A 148 9.51 5.29 -56.69
C PRO A 148 9.25 5.37 -58.19
N TYR A 149 10.21 4.91 -59.00
CA TYR A 149 10.07 4.92 -60.44
C TYR A 149 10.58 3.64 -61.08
N VAL A 150 10.08 3.36 -62.29
CA VAL A 150 10.55 2.27 -63.13
C VAL A 150 10.86 2.81 -64.52
N THR A 151 12.02 2.44 -65.07
CA THR A 151 12.43 2.75 -66.45
C THR A 151 12.25 1.54 -67.36
N GLY A 152 12.21 1.76 -68.68
CA GLY A 152 12.12 0.68 -69.67
C GLY A 152 10.80 -0.09 -69.66
N TRP A 153 9.71 0.52 -69.19
CA TRP A 153 8.38 -0.08 -69.17
C TRP A 153 7.87 -0.37 -70.59
N LYS A 154 7.54 -1.64 -70.87
CA LYS A 154 7.06 -2.12 -72.18
C LYS A 154 5.54 -2.22 -72.32
N GLY A 155 4.80 -1.95 -71.24
CA GLY A 155 3.34 -2.02 -71.24
C GLY A 155 2.67 -0.74 -71.77
N LYS A 156 1.35 -0.62 -71.58
CA LYS A 156 0.63 0.63 -71.88
C LYS A 156 1.10 1.74 -70.93
N GLY A 157 1.53 2.88 -71.48
CA GLY A 157 1.93 4.05 -70.69
C GLY A 157 3.25 4.66 -71.19
N MET A 158 3.83 5.50 -70.34
CA MET A 158 5.20 6.03 -70.50
C MET A 158 6.23 4.92 -70.23
N ASP A 159 7.40 5.03 -70.87
CA ASP A 159 8.53 4.11 -70.67
C ASP A 159 9.20 4.29 -69.30
N THR A 160 9.16 5.51 -68.76
CA THR A 160 9.54 5.80 -67.36
C THR A 160 8.32 6.30 -66.61
N ARG A 161 7.99 5.71 -65.46
CA ARG A 161 6.76 6.06 -64.72
C ARG A 161 6.88 5.80 -63.24
N VAL A 162 6.06 6.51 -62.46
CA VAL A 162 5.88 6.25 -61.04
C VAL A 162 5.18 4.91 -60.86
N SER A 163 5.79 4.03 -60.07
CA SER A 163 5.09 2.85 -59.54
C SER A 163 5.90 2.20 -58.42
N LEU A 164 5.41 2.28 -57.18
CA LEU A 164 6.06 1.65 -56.03
C LEU A 164 6.21 0.15 -56.22
N LYS A 165 5.13 -0.50 -56.65
CA LYS A 165 5.12 -1.96 -56.84
C LYS A 165 6.17 -2.42 -57.84
N GLN A 166 6.30 -1.71 -58.98
CA GLN A 166 7.29 -2.09 -60.00
C GLN A 166 8.71 -1.70 -59.60
N ALA A 167 8.89 -0.56 -58.93
CA ALA A 167 10.18 -0.13 -58.42
C ALA A 167 10.78 -1.16 -57.45
N LEU A 168 9.99 -1.62 -56.47
CA LEU A 168 10.41 -2.66 -55.51
C LEU A 168 10.61 -4.01 -56.18
N LYS A 169 9.77 -4.36 -57.17
CA LYS A 169 9.96 -5.58 -57.95
C LYS A 169 11.28 -5.59 -58.72
N SER A 170 11.71 -4.46 -59.27
CA SER A 170 13.02 -4.32 -59.92
C SER A 170 14.20 -4.47 -58.95
N LEU A 171 13.98 -4.24 -57.66
CA LEU A 171 14.95 -4.51 -56.59
C LEU A 171 14.97 -5.98 -56.12
N GLY A 172 14.07 -6.82 -56.66
CA GLY A 172 14.00 -8.24 -56.34
C GLY A 172 12.92 -8.62 -55.31
N PHE A 173 12.16 -7.66 -54.77
CA PHE A 173 11.07 -7.95 -53.83
C PHE A 173 9.82 -8.35 -54.61
N GLN A 174 9.36 -9.59 -54.43
CA GLN A 174 8.21 -10.14 -55.15
C GLN A 174 7.07 -10.42 -54.18
N GLY A 175 5.93 -9.75 -54.38
CA GLY A 175 4.77 -9.94 -53.53
C GLY A 175 4.21 -11.35 -53.67
N GLY A 176 4.09 -12.05 -52.54
CA GLY A 176 3.51 -13.38 -52.44
C GLY A 176 2.04 -13.31 -52.02
N ASN A 177 1.80 -13.47 -50.72
CA ASN A 177 0.46 -13.57 -50.13
C ASN A 177 -0.08 -12.20 -49.67
N LYS A 178 -1.36 -12.13 -49.27
CA LYS A 178 -2.05 -10.88 -48.84
C LYS A 178 -1.31 -10.09 -47.73
N HIS A 179 -0.51 -10.76 -46.91
CA HIS A 179 0.26 -10.16 -45.81
C HIS A 179 1.75 -9.94 -46.15
N ASP A 180 2.21 -10.46 -47.28
CA ASP A 180 3.61 -10.47 -47.71
C ASP A 180 3.76 -9.69 -49.03
N THR A 181 3.50 -8.40 -48.94
CA THR A 181 3.59 -7.46 -50.08
C THR A 181 5.05 -7.11 -50.36
N GLU A 182 5.35 -6.66 -51.58
CA GLU A 182 6.69 -6.18 -51.96
C GLU A 182 7.23 -5.15 -50.97
N LEU A 183 6.33 -4.28 -50.47
CA LEU A 183 6.63 -3.25 -49.50
C LEU A 183 7.04 -3.80 -48.13
N ASN A 184 6.32 -4.81 -47.64
CA ASN A 184 6.62 -5.43 -46.34
C ASN A 184 7.96 -6.17 -46.39
N GLN A 185 8.22 -6.91 -47.48
CA GLN A 185 9.51 -7.60 -47.68
C GLN A 185 10.66 -6.61 -47.73
N TRP A 186 10.50 -5.51 -48.48
CA TRP A 186 11.50 -4.47 -48.58
C TRP A 186 11.77 -3.78 -47.23
N ILE A 187 10.73 -3.39 -46.48
CA ILE A 187 10.90 -2.79 -45.14
C ILE A 187 11.62 -3.76 -44.20
N ASN A 188 11.28 -5.05 -44.24
CA ASN A 188 11.95 -6.05 -43.40
C ASN A 188 13.42 -6.22 -43.79
N HIS A 189 13.73 -6.22 -45.10
CA HIS A 189 15.10 -6.23 -45.57
C HIS A 189 15.89 -5.01 -45.10
N GLU A 190 15.35 -3.80 -45.21
CA GLU A 190 16.02 -2.59 -44.71
C GLU A 190 16.17 -2.61 -43.17
N LYS A 191 15.23 -3.19 -42.42
CA LYS A 191 15.40 -3.43 -40.98
C LYS A 191 16.55 -4.38 -40.68
N GLU A 192 16.75 -5.42 -41.48
CA GLU A 192 17.87 -6.35 -41.34
C GLU A 192 19.21 -5.66 -41.63
N VAL A 193 19.28 -4.82 -42.67
CA VAL A 193 20.46 -3.99 -42.96
C VAL A 193 20.75 -3.05 -41.79
N LEU A 194 19.73 -2.35 -41.27
CA LEU A 194 19.87 -1.49 -40.11
C LEU A 194 20.30 -2.27 -38.86
N ALA A 195 19.79 -3.49 -38.67
CA ALA A 195 20.19 -4.37 -37.57
C ALA A 195 21.65 -4.82 -37.70
N GLU A 196 22.14 -5.06 -38.92
CA GLU A 196 23.54 -5.41 -39.13
C GLU A 196 24.48 -4.25 -38.76
N ILE A 197 24.14 -3.03 -39.16
CA ILE A 197 24.89 -1.83 -38.77
C ILE A 197 24.81 -1.64 -37.26
N ALA A 198 23.62 -1.73 -36.67
CA ALA A 198 23.42 -1.63 -35.23
C ALA A 198 24.28 -2.64 -34.45
N ARG A 199 24.40 -3.87 -34.97
CA ARG A 199 25.24 -4.93 -34.38
C ARG A 199 26.73 -4.58 -34.40
N GLN A 200 27.22 -3.92 -35.45
CA GLN A 200 28.61 -3.44 -35.49
C GLN A 200 28.89 -2.37 -34.42
N HIS A 201 27.85 -1.63 -34.02
CA HIS A 201 27.87 -0.66 -32.93
C HIS A 201 27.48 -1.26 -31.55
N GLY A 202 27.38 -2.59 -31.43
CA GLY A 202 27.14 -3.28 -30.16
C GLY A 202 25.68 -3.41 -29.73
N ILE A 203 24.73 -3.11 -30.65
CA ILE A 203 23.29 -3.27 -30.43
C ILE A 203 22.80 -4.56 -31.08
N GLU A 204 22.31 -5.49 -30.27
CA GLU A 204 21.64 -6.71 -30.74
C GLU A 204 20.15 -6.48 -31.00
N LEU A 205 19.64 -7.01 -32.10
CA LEU A 205 18.22 -6.93 -32.44
C LEU A 205 17.37 -7.74 -31.47
N GLU A 206 16.43 -7.07 -30.80
CA GLU A 206 15.39 -7.70 -29.99
C GLU A 206 14.13 -7.95 -30.85
N GLN A 207 13.82 -9.22 -31.12
CA GLN A 207 12.57 -9.59 -31.79
C GLN A 207 11.43 -9.70 -30.75
N LYS A 208 10.61 -8.65 -30.64
CA LYS A 208 9.32 -8.76 -29.94
C LYS A 208 8.33 -9.47 -30.86
N GLY A 209 7.92 -10.68 -30.49
CA GLY A 209 7.07 -11.59 -31.29
C GLY A 209 5.62 -11.14 -31.48
N THR A 210 5.38 -9.86 -31.73
CA THR A 210 4.04 -9.28 -31.82
C THR A 210 3.84 -8.64 -33.20
N HIS A 211 3.10 -9.34 -34.05
CA HIS A 211 2.45 -8.75 -35.22
C HIS A 211 1.29 -7.87 -34.72
N GLU A 212 1.60 -6.69 -34.18
CA GLU A 212 0.57 -5.70 -33.87
C GLU A 212 0.19 -4.94 -35.14
N GLU A 213 -1.11 -4.73 -35.35
CA GLU A 213 -1.60 -3.82 -36.39
C GLU A 213 -1.00 -2.41 -36.19
N HIS A 214 -0.47 -1.84 -37.28
CA HIS A 214 0.12 -0.50 -37.27
C HIS A 214 -0.94 0.55 -36.94
N LEU A 215 -0.87 1.12 -35.74
CA LEU A 215 -1.70 2.25 -35.32
C LEU A 215 -0.92 3.54 -35.57
N ASP A 216 -1.57 4.58 -36.10
CA ASP A 216 -0.99 5.92 -36.13
C ASP A 216 -0.72 6.43 -34.69
N VAL A 217 0.12 7.46 -34.54
CA VAL A 217 0.53 8.00 -33.22
C VAL A 217 -0.67 8.33 -32.34
N TYR A 218 -1.75 8.84 -32.92
CA TYR A 218 -2.98 9.18 -32.19
C TYR A 218 -3.70 7.92 -31.69
N ASN A 219 -3.83 6.90 -32.53
CA ASN A 219 -4.48 5.63 -32.21
C ASN A 219 -3.64 4.77 -31.26
N PHE A 220 -2.31 4.84 -31.34
CA PHE A 220 -1.41 4.25 -30.34
C PHE A 220 -1.61 4.91 -28.98
N LYS A 221 -1.57 6.25 -28.90
CA LYS A 221 -1.87 7.00 -27.67
C LYS A 221 -3.26 6.67 -27.13
N LYS A 222 -4.25 6.48 -28.00
CA LYS A 222 -5.61 6.09 -27.61
C LYS A 222 -5.70 4.67 -27.05
N LYS A 223 -4.96 3.71 -27.61
CA LYS A 223 -4.86 2.33 -27.11
C LYS A 223 -4.17 2.30 -25.74
N GLU A 224 -3.07 3.02 -25.58
CA GLU A 224 -2.35 3.11 -24.31
C GLU A 224 -3.17 3.82 -23.23
N ARG A 225 -3.83 4.95 -23.55
CA ARG A 225 -4.78 5.59 -22.63
C ARG A 225 -5.93 4.67 -22.23
N LYS A 226 -6.40 3.80 -23.13
CA LYS A 226 -7.48 2.86 -22.80
C LYS A 226 -7.01 1.79 -21.79
N LYS A 227 -5.76 1.32 -21.90
CA LYS A 227 -5.16 0.41 -20.91
C LYS A 227 -4.96 1.11 -19.57
N GLU A 228 -4.46 2.35 -19.60
CA GLU A 228 -4.28 3.18 -18.40
C GLU A 228 -5.63 3.41 -17.69
N VAL A 229 -6.68 3.77 -18.43
CA VAL A 229 -8.04 3.93 -17.86
C VAL A 229 -8.54 2.61 -17.26
N GLN A 230 -8.30 1.46 -17.90
CA GLN A 230 -8.67 0.16 -17.34
C GLN A 230 -7.92 -0.18 -16.06
N ALA A 231 -6.63 0.13 -16.00
CA ALA A 231 -5.82 -0.06 -14.80
C ALA A 231 -6.32 0.84 -13.66
N LEU A 232 -6.59 2.12 -13.96
CA LEU A 232 -7.15 3.07 -13.01
C LEU A 232 -8.56 2.69 -12.55
N GLU A 233 -9.40 2.10 -13.41
CA GLU A 233 -10.71 1.57 -13.02
C GLU A 233 -10.59 0.40 -12.04
N GLN A 234 -9.65 -0.52 -12.28
CA GLN A 234 -9.37 -1.64 -11.36
C GLN A 234 -8.81 -1.16 -10.02
N GLU A 235 -7.89 -0.19 -10.06
CA GLU A 235 -7.34 0.42 -8.85
C GLU A 235 -8.42 1.16 -8.05
N LYS A 236 -9.30 1.91 -8.73
CA LYS A 236 -10.45 2.56 -8.09
C LYS A 236 -11.39 1.54 -7.45
N GLU A 237 -11.66 0.41 -8.10
CA GLU A 237 -12.52 -0.64 -7.54
C GLU A 237 -11.88 -1.30 -6.31
N TYR A 238 -10.57 -1.59 -6.36
CA TYR A 238 -9.80 -2.06 -5.22
C TYR A 238 -9.84 -1.08 -4.04
N LEU A 239 -9.53 0.19 -4.29
CA LEU A 239 -9.57 1.24 -3.27
C LEU A 239 -10.98 1.46 -2.71
N THR A 240 -12.02 1.23 -3.51
CA THR A 240 -13.41 1.31 -3.03
C THR A 240 -13.69 0.21 -2.02
N VAL A 241 -13.29 -1.04 -2.32
CA VAL A 241 -13.43 -2.18 -1.40
C VAL A 241 -12.60 -1.99 -0.13
N GLU A 242 -11.38 -1.48 -0.23
CA GLU A 242 -10.54 -1.17 0.93
C GLU A 242 -11.17 -0.08 1.81
N ASN A 243 -11.67 1.00 1.20
CA ASN A 243 -12.36 2.07 1.93
C ASN A 243 -13.63 1.59 2.62
N GLU A 244 -14.43 0.72 1.98
CA GLU A 244 -15.58 0.09 2.63
C GLU A 244 -15.16 -0.76 3.85
N GLY A 245 -14.05 -1.50 3.73
CA GLY A 245 -13.47 -2.25 4.84
C GLY A 245 -12.98 -1.37 5.99
N LEU A 246 -12.35 -0.23 5.70
CA LEU A 246 -11.92 0.75 6.70
C LEU A 246 -13.12 1.42 7.38
N ILE A 247 -14.19 1.76 6.63
CA ILE A 247 -15.42 2.31 7.18
C ILE A 247 -16.05 1.34 8.18
N ALA A 248 -16.08 0.04 7.87
CA ALA A 248 -16.58 -0.98 8.78
C ALA A 248 -15.76 -1.07 10.07
N GLN A 249 -14.42 -1.04 9.98
CA GLN A 249 -13.53 -1.04 11.15
C GLN A 249 -13.69 0.23 12.00
N ILE A 250 -13.86 1.40 11.37
CA ILE A 250 -14.13 2.66 12.08
C ILE A 250 -15.48 2.59 12.81
N ALA A 251 -16.50 1.98 12.21
CA ALA A 251 -17.80 1.80 12.85
C ALA A 251 -17.73 0.89 14.07
N GLU A 252 -16.97 -0.22 13.98
CA GLU A 252 -16.70 -1.13 15.11
C GLU A 252 -15.95 -0.41 16.24
N ALA A 253 -14.84 0.27 15.92
CA ALA A 253 -14.07 1.04 16.90
C ALA A 253 -14.90 2.14 17.59
N ARG A 254 -15.82 2.80 16.87
CA ARG A 254 -16.75 3.78 17.45
C ARG A 254 -17.74 3.14 18.42
N ALA A 255 -18.21 1.93 18.14
CA ALA A 255 -19.07 1.20 19.06
C ALA A 255 -18.31 0.85 20.35
N ASP A 256 -17.08 0.37 20.24
CA ASP A 256 -16.22 0.05 21.38
C ASP A 256 -15.93 1.28 22.25
N ILE A 257 -15.61 2.42 21.65
CA ILE A 257 -15.42 3.69 22.38
C ILE A 257 -16.67 4.05 23.18
N LYS A 258 -17.86 3.90 22.58
CA LYS A 258 -19.13 4.20 23.26
C LYS A 258 -19.38 3.26 24.44
N HIS A 259 -19.00 1.99 24.33
CA HIS A 259 -19.07 1.04 25.44
C HIS A 259 -18.11 1.44 26.57
N LEU A 260 -16.86 1.77 26.24
CA LEU A 260 -15.86 2.22 27.21
C LEU A 260 -16.27 3.52 27.92
N GLU A 261 -16.92 4.46 27.22
CA GLU A 261 -17.47 5.67 27.82
C GLU A 261 -18.58 5.36 28.84
N ALA A 262 -19.48 4.43 28.50
CA ALA A 262 -20.54 4.00 29.41
C ALA A 262 -19.98 3.29 30.65
N ASP A 263 -19.00 2.40 30.47
CA ASP A 263 -18.32 1.70 31.56
C ASP A 263 -17.57 2.66 32.48
N LYS A 264 -16.89 3.66 31.90
CA LYS A 264 -16.24 4.73 32.66
C LYS A 264 -17.24 5.51 33.50
N GLU A 265 -18.40 5.88 32.93
CA GLU A 265 -19.42 6.62 33.67
C GLU A 265 -20.00 5.78 34.81
N GLN A 266 -20.21 4.48 34.59
CA GLN A 266 -20.65 3.54 35.62
C GLN A 266 -19.61 3.40 36.74
N ALA A 267 -18.33 3.23 36.40
CA ALA A 267 -17.24 3.15 37.37
C ALA A 267 -17.12 4.43 38.22
N VAL A 268 -17.37 5.60 37.64
CA VAL A 268 -17.41 6.88 38.39
C VAL A 268 -18.56 6.89 39.39
N LYS A 269 -19.76 6.46 39.00
CA LYS A 269 -20.92 6.37 39.90
C LYS A 269 -20.67 5.39 41.04
N GLU A 270 -20.10 4.23 40.75
CA GLU A 270 -19.75 3.23 41.76
C GLU A 270 -18.70 3.74 42.75
N LYS A 271 -17.68 4.45 42.25
CA LYS A 271 -16.67 5.12 43.09
C LYS A 271 -17.32 6.15 44.04
N GLU A 272 -18.23 6.98 43.56
CA GLU A 272 -18.92 7.96 44.42
C GLU A 272 -19.75 7.28 45.51
N VAL A 273 -20.46 6.21 45.18
CA VAL A 273 -21.22 5.41 46.16
C VAL A 273 -20.29 4.78 47.19
N ALA A 274 -19.16 4.21 46.75
CA ALA A 274 -18.15 3.64 47.63
C ALA A 274 -17.54 4.70 48.56
N MET A 275 -17.24 5.91 48.06
CA MET A 275 -16.72 7.02 48.89
C MET A 275 -17.75 7.47 49.93
N LYS A 276 -19.04 7.57 49.58
CA LYS A 276 -20.10 7.90 50.56
C LYS A 276 -20.22 6.84 51.64
N ARG A 277 -20.11 5.55 51.29
CA ARG A 277 -20.12 4.44 52.26
C ARG A 277 -18.88 4.46 53.16
N ALA A 278 -17.70 4.72 52.60
CA ALA A 278 -16.45 4.83 53.35
C ALA A 278 -16.52 5.98 54.37
N LYS A 279 -17.00 7.17 53.94
CA LYS A 279 -17.18 8.31 54.84
C LYS A 279 -18.14 8.01 56.00
N LYS A 280 -19.26 7.34 55.71
CA LYS A 280 -20.20 6.92 56.76
C LYS A 280 -19.57 5.93 57.74
N ALA A 281 -18.80 4.97 57.23
CA ALA A 281 -18.10 4.00 58.06
C ALA A 281 -17.02 4.66 58.95
N GLU A 282 -16.35 5.72 58.47
CA GLU A 282 -15.42 6.54 59.28
C GLU A 282 -16.15 7.31 60.38
N GLU A 283 -17.30 7.93 60.07
CA GLU A 283 -18.14 8.62 61.06
C GLU A 283 -18.66 7.65 62.14
N ASP A 284 -19.14 6.47 61.72
CA ASP A 284 -19.60 5.41 62.62
C ASP A 284 -18.43 4.91 63.51
N LEU A 285 -17.24 4.70 62.94
CA LEU A 285 -16.04 4.29 63.68
C LEU A 285 -15.66 5.35 64.73
N HIS A 286 -15.65 6.62 64.35
CA HIS A 286 -15.31 7.71 65.27
C HIS A 286 -16.30 7.77 66.44
N SER A 287 -17.60 7.58 66.19
CA SER A 287 -18.62 7.53 67.26
C SER A 287 -18.43 6.34 68.21
N LEU A 288 -17.97 5.19 67.69
CA LEU A 288 -17.68 4.01 68.49
C LEU A 288 -16.41 4.18 69.33
N GLU A 289 -15.39 4.84 68.78
CA GLU A 289 -14.18 5.21 69.51
C GLU A 289 -14.49 6.16 70.67
N GLU A 290 -15.29 7.21 70.43
CA GLU A 290 -15.71 8.15 71.47
C GLU A 290 -16.53 7.45 72.57
N ARG A 291 -17.41 6.52 72.18
CA ARG A 291 -18.18 5.72 73.15
C ARG A 291 -17.29 4.77 73.95
N ARG A 292 -16.27 4.18 73.31
CA ARG A 292 -15.28 3.34 73.99
C ARG A 292 -14.48 4.14 75.01
N GLU A 293 -14.01 5.35 74.66
CA GLU A 293 -13.31 6.23 75.59
C GLU A 293 -14.18 6.62 76.80
N LYS A 294 -15.47 6.89 76.59
CA LYS A 294 -16.43 7.16 77.68
C LYS A 294 -16.70 5.94 78.57
N LEU A 295 -16.69 4.74 78.00
CA LEU A 295 -16.91 3.49 78.75
C LEU A 295 -15.66 2.99 79.47
N GLN A 296 -14.47 3.40 79.04
CA GLN A 296 -13.19 3.03 79.67
C GLN A 296 -13.16 3.34 81.19
N PRO A 297 -13.49 4.55 81.68
CA PRO A 297 -13.50 4.82 83.12
C PRO A 297 -14.60 4.05 83.87
N VAL A 298 -15.71 3.71 83.22
CA VAL A 298 -16.76 2.86 83.82
C VAL A 298 -16.27 1.43 83.96
N MET A 299 -15.56 0.89 82.95
CA MET A 299 -14.92 -0.43 83.04
C MET A 299 -13.83 -0.46 84.12
N ASP A 300 -13.06 0.61 84.26
CA ASP A 300 -12.04 0.74 85.30
C ASP A 300 -12.69 0.84 86.69
N ASN A 301 -13.79 1.60 86.83
CA ASN A 301 -14.58 1.66 88.07
C ASN A 301 -15.27 0.35 88.39
N VAL A 302 -15.87 -0.36 87.43
CA VAL A 302 -16.48 -1.68 87.66
C VAL A 302 -15.41 -2.71 88.03
N SER A 303 -14.22 -2.64 87.41
CA SER A 303 -13.09 -3.51 87.81
C SER A 303 -12.57 -3.19 89.21
N LYS A 304 -12.60 -1.92 89.61
CA LYS A 304 -12.28 -1.44 90.97
C LYS A 304 -13.37 -1.82 91.98
N GLU A 305 -14.63 -1.64 91.64
CA GLU A 305 -15.79 -2.03 92.44
C GLU A 305 -15.90 -3.55 92.55
N ILE A 306 -15.57 -4.35 91.55
CA ILE A 306 -15.48 -5.82 91.68
C ILE A 306 -14.36 -6.20 92.66
N LYS A 307 -13.22 -5.49 92.64
CA LYS A 307 -12.16 -5.64 93.65
C LYS A 307 -12.61 -5.20 95.04
N GLU A 308 -13.45 -4.16 95.17
CA GLU A 308 -13.92 -3.60 96.45
C GLU A 308 -15.20 -4.27 97.01
N TYR A 309 -16.10 -4.79 96.17
CA TYR A 309 -17.28 -5.60 96.55
C TYR A 309 -16.89 -7.01 96.98
N GLY A 310 -15.71 -7.49 96.60
CA GLY A 310 -15.04 -8.59 97.28
C GLY A 310 -14.75 -8.28 98.76
N THR A 311 -14.92 -7.03 99.21
CA THR A 311 -14.57 -6.59 100.56
C THR A 311 -15.69 -5.86 101.33
N VAL A 312 -16.65 -5.10 100.78
CA VAL A 312 -17.70 -4.46 101.64
C VAL A 312 -19.06 -4.17 100.97
N LYS A 313 -20.15 -4.82 101.44
CA LYS A 313 -21.33 -4.15 102.05
C LYS A 313 -22.18 -5.13 102.88
N THR A 314 -21.67 -5.37 104.07
CA THR A 314 -22.10 -6.21 105.18
C THR A 314 -23.03 -5.46 106.15
N LEU A 315 -24.24 -5.06 105.72
CA LEU A 315 -25.26 -4.59 106.67
C LEU A 315 -26.58 -5.30 106.42
N LEU A 316 -26.87 -6.28 107.29
CA LEU A 316 -28.16 -6.94 107.38
C LEU A 316 -29.15 -6.00 108.08
N PRO A 317 -30.46 -6.04 107.76
CA PRO A 317 -31.46 -5.21 108.44
C PRO A 317 -31.48 -5.52 109.94
N GLU A 318 -31.55 -4.54 110.84
CA GLU A 318 -31.57 -4.84 112.28
C GLU A 318 -32.78 -5.73 112.68
N ALA A 319 -32.55 -6.64 113.64
CA ALA A 319 -33.58 -7.51 114.18
C ALA A 319 -34.56 -6.70 115.04
N GLY A 320 -35.87 -6.94 114.91
CA GLY A 320 -36.85 -6.32 115.79
C GLY A 320 -36.74 -6.87 117.21
N ALA A 321 -37.11 -6.09 118.23
CA ALA A 321 -37.15 -6.57 119.61
C ALA A 321 -38.03 -7.83 119.71
N LEU A 322 -37.48 -8.93 120.23
CA LEU A 322 -38.10 -10.27 120.35
C LEU A 322 -38.32 -11.05 119.03
N GLU A 323 -37.65 -10.69 117.93
CA GLU A 323 -37.72 -11.46 116.67
C GLU A 323 -36.96 -12.80 116.78
N ARG A 324 -37.65 -13.93 116.57
CA ARG A 324 -37.00 -15.26 116.54
C ARG A 324 -36.01 -15.37 115.38
N ALA A 325 -34.84 -15.96 115.62
CA ALA A 325 -33.77 -16.09 114.63
C ALA A 325 -34.20 -16.81 113.32
N ALA A 326 -35.09 -17.80 113.42
CA ALA A 326 -35.67 -18.46 112.25
C ALA A 326 -36.52 -17.49 111.41
N THR A 327 -37.33 -16.66 112.07
CA THR A 327 -38.18 -15.65 111.44
C THR A 327 -37.35 -14.56 110.77
N TYR A 328 -36.29 -14.09 111.43
CA TYR A 328 -35.34 -13.11 110.87
C TYR A 328 -34.64 -13.66 109.63
N ARG A 329 -34.15 -14.90 109.70
CA ARG A 329 -33.53 -15.60 108.56
C ARG A 329 -34.50 -15.75 107.39
N ASP A 330 -35.72 -16.18 107.65
CA ASP A 330 -36.68 -16.51 106.60
C ASP A 330 -37.36 -15.28 105.99
N LYS A 331 -37.63 -14.24 106.79
CA LYS A 331 -38.33 -13.03 106.33
C LYS A 331 -37.42 -11.89 105.89
N LYS A 332 -36.17 -11.82 106.37
CA LYS A 332 -35.24 -10.72 106.05
C LYS A 332 -34.04 -11.21 105.25
N ILE A 333 -33.39 -12.31 105.65
CA ILE A 333 -32.15 -12.78 104.98
C ILE A 333 -32.43 -13.51 103.67
N LYS A 334 -33.32 -14.50 103.67
CA LYS A 334 -33.65 -15.29 102.46
C LYS A 334 -34.18 -14.40 101.31
N PRO A 335 -35.07 -13.41 101.54
CA PRO A 335 -35.53 -12.54 100.46
C PRO A 335 -34.42 -11.64 99.91
N LEU A 336 -33.55 -11.09 100.76
CA LEU A 336 -32.39 -10.29 100.33
C LEU A 336 -31.40 -11.14 99.51
N PHE A 337 -31.09 -12.36 99.96
CA PHE A 337 -30.23 -13.28 99.23
C PHE A 337 -30.85 -13.69 97.88
N THR A 338 -32.17 -13.87 97.84
CA THR A 338 -32.89 -14.19 96.60
C THR A 338 -32.88 -13.00 95.64
N GLN A 339 -33.11 -11.79 96.14
CA GLN A 339 -33.04 -10.56 95.36
C GLN A 339 -31.62 -10.33 94.80
N MET A 340 -30.59 -10.59 95.62
CA MET A 340 -29.19 -10.48 95.23
C MET A 340 -28.82 -11.55 94.20
N LYS A 341 -29.20 -12.81 94.42
CA LYS A 341 -29.03 -13.90 93.45
C LYS A 341 -29.68 -13.58 92.10
N ASN A 342 -30.90 -13.03 92.13
CA ASN A 342 -31.62 -12.66 90.91
C ASN A 342 -30.94 -11.49 90.19
N LYS A 343 -30.46 -10.47 90.91
CA LYS A 343 -29.69 -9.36 90.32
C LYS A 343 -28.35 -9.84 89.74
N ILE A 344 -27.63 -10.70 90.44
CA ILE A 344 -26.37 -11.31 89.96
C ILE A 344 -26.64 -12.16 88.71
N ALA A 345 -27.71 -12.97 88.70
CA ALA A 345 -28.08 -13.77 87.54
C ALA A 345 -28.46 -12.88 86.33
N ALA A 346 -29.19 -11.78 86.55
CA ALA A 346 -29.53 -10.83 85.50
C ALA A 346 -28.28 -10.12 84.94
N MET A 347 -27.37 -9.68 85.81
CA MET A 347 -26.10 -9.09 85.39
C MET A 347 -25.21 -10.10 84.65
N ALA A 348 -25.14 -11.34 85.11
CA ALA A 348 -24.39 -12.40 84.43
C ALA A 348 -24.96 -12.70 83.03
N ALA A 349 -26.29 -12.67 82.87
CA ALA A 349 -26.94 -12.81 81.57
C ALA A 349 -26.61 -11.62 80.65
N GLN A 350 -26.64 -10.39 81.17
CA GLN A 350 -26.25 -9.19 80.42
C GLN A 350 -24.78 -9.21 80.00
N VAL A 351 -23.86 -9.61 80.90
CA VAL A 351 -22.42 -9.77 80.59
C VAL A 351 -22.22 -10.83 79.52
N LYS A 352 -22.93 -11.95 79.59
CA LYS A 352 -22.87 -13.01 78.57
C LYS A 352 -23.35 -12.51 77.21
N GLU A 353 -24.41 -11.71 77.17
CA GLU A 353 -24.93 -11.16 75.91
C GLU A 353 -23.99 -10.09 75.33
N LEU A 354 -23.49 -9.17 76.16
CA LEU A 354 -22.47 -8.19 75.76
C LEU A 354 -21.20 -8.87 75.23
N THR A 355 -20.77 -9.96 75.85
CA THR A 355 -19.60 -10.72 75.39
C THR A 355 -19.82 -11.30 73.99
N LYS A 356 -21.03 -11.82 73.70
CA LYS A 356 -21.35 -12.30 72.34
C LYS A 356 -21.38 -11.16 71.33
N GLU A 357 -21.90 -9.99 71.70
CA GLU A 357 -21.90 -8.83 70.81
C GLU A 357 -20.49 -8.35 70.50
N VAL A 358 -19.62 -8.26 71.51
CA VAL A 358 -18.20 -7.90 71.34
C VAL A 358 -17.51 -8.87 70.38
N GLU A 359 -17.70 -10.18 70.54
CA GLU A 359 -17.10 -11.16 69.62
C GLU A 359 -17.67 -11.07 68.19
N LYS A 360 -18.98 -10.81 68.02
CA LYS A 360 -19.57 -10.53 66.71
C LYS A 360 -18.95 -9.29 66.06
N TRP A 361 -18.77 -8.22 66.82
CA TRP A 361 -18.15 -6.98 66.32
C TRP A 361 -16.68 -7.17 65.96
N LYS A 362 -15.94 -7.92 66.77
CA LYS A 362 -14.55 -8.28 66.49
C LYS A 362 -14.42 -9.08 65.20
N HIS A 363 -15.33 -10.03 64.96
CA HIS A 363 -15.35 -10.79 63.72
C HIS A 363 -15.63 -9.89 62.49
N LYS A 364 -16.67 -9.06 62.57
CA LYS A 364 -16.99 -8.09 61.50
C LYS A 364 -15.84 -7.12 61.19
N TYR A 365 -15.16 -6.63 62.24
CA TYR A 365 -13.99 -5.77 62.07
C TYR A 365 -12.85 -6.51 61.35
N GLN A 366 -12.58 -7.76 61.72
CA GLN A 366 -11.56 -8.56 61.04
C GLN A 366 -11.88 -8.80 59.56
N GLU A 367 -13.13 -9.15 59.23
CA GLU A 367 -13.57 -9.32 57.84
C GLU A 367 -13.42 -8.02 57.03
N THR A 368 -13.85 -6.89 57.60
CA THR A 368 -13.74 -5.57 56.96
C THR A 368 -12.28 -5.18 56.74
N LYS A 369 -11.42 -5.42 57.73
CA LYS A 369 -9.97 -5.18 57.62
C LYS A 369 -9.33 -6.06 56.54
N GLN A 370 -9.75 -7.31 56.42
CA GLN A 370 -9.26 -8.19 55.35
C GLN A 370 -9.71 -7.71 53.96
N ALA A 371 -10.96 -7.26 53.82
CA ALA A 371 -11.45 -6.69 52.57
C ALA A 371 -10.68 -5.42 52.17
N TYR A 372 -10.44 -4.52 53.12
CA TYR A 372 -9.61 -3.33 52.90
C TYR A 372 -8.20 -3.69 52.40
N ASN A 373 -7.54 -4.66 53.05
CA ASN A 373 -6.21 -5.10 52.64
C ASN A 373 -6.18 -5.73 51.24
N ARG A 374 -7.28 -6.38 50.80
CA ARG A 374 -7.38 -6.92 49.43
C ARG A 374 -7.45 -5.80 48.41
N VAL A 375 -8.35 -4.84 48.62
CA VAL A 375 -8.51 -3.67 47.75
C VAL A 375 -7.22 -2.86 47.67
N GLN A 376 -6.49 -2.73 48.79
CA GLN A 376 -5.20 -2.03 48.80
C GLN A 376 -4.16 -2.71 47.91
N ARG A 377 -4.08 -4.05 47.92
CA ARG A 377 -3.17 -4.79 47.03
C ARG A 377 -3.56 -4.65 45.56
N GLU A 378 -4.84 -4.72 45.25
CA GLU A 378 -5.34 -4.51 43.88
C GLU A 378 -4.98 -3.10 43.38
N LEU A 379 -5.12 -2.08 44.23
CA LEU A 379 -4.73 -0.72 43.90
C LEU A 379 -3.22 -0.59 43.63
N ASP A 380 -2.39 -1.27 44.41
CA ASP A 380 -0.93 -1.25 44.21
C ASP A 380 -0.54 -1.95 42.91
N THR A 381 -1.16 -3.09 42.57
CA THR A 381 -0.96 -3.76 41.26
C THR A 381 -1.33 -2.85 40.09
N VAL A 382 -2.50 -2.19 40.14
CA VAL A 382 -2.94 -1.29 39.07
C VAL A 382 -2.00 -0.09 38.91
N ARG A 383 -1.39 0.38 40.01
CA ARG A 383 -0.37 1.45 39.95
C ARG A 383 0.90 0.98 39.25
N GLU A 384 1.38 -0.22 39.53
CA GLU A 384 2.55 -0.82 38.87
C GLU A 384 2.29 -1.00 37.35
N GLU A 385 1.13 -1.54 36.97
CA GLU A 385 0.76 -1.72 35.57
C GLU A 385 0.69 -0.39 34.82
N LYS A 386 0.10 0.64 35.45
CA LYS A 386 0.07 1.99 34.88
C LYS A 386 1.47 2.56 34.65
N GLN A 387 2.40 2.34 35.58
CA GLN A 387 3.78 2.79 35.45
C GLN A 387 4.47 2.07 34.27
N GLN A 388 4.33 0.75 34.17
CA GLN A 388 4.88 -0.02 33.05
C GLN A 388 4.32 0.42 31.70
N LEU A 389 3.01 0.70 31.63
CA LEU A 389 2.39 1.22 30.41
C LEU A 389 2.93 2.60 30.02
N SER A 390 3.18 3.46 31.01
CA SER A 390 3.78 4.78 30.77
C SER A 390 5.21 4.67 30.23
N GLU A 391 6.01 3.74 30.77
CA GLU A 391 7.38 3.49 30.29
C GLU A 391 7.40 2.94 28.85
N LYS A 392 6.53 1.96 28.55
CA LYS A 392 6.37 1.45 27.18
C LYS A 392 5.92 2.53 26.21
N LYS A 393 5.00 3.40 26.62
CA LYS A 393 4.57 4.55 25.81
C LYS A 393 5.76 5.47 25.49
N GLN A 394 6.61 5.76 26.46
CA GLN A 394 7.79 6.60 26.25
C GLN A 394 8.81 5.95 25.29
N GLN A 395 9.01 4.64 25.40
CA GLN A 395 9.87 3.88 24.49
C GLN A 395 9.34 3.91 23.05
N LEU A 396 8.03 3.69 22.86
CA LEU A 396 7.40 3.77 21.54
C LEU A 396 7.50 5.17 20.94
N GLN A 397 7.36 6.22 21.76
CA GLN A 397 7.56 7.59 21.30
C GLN A 397 8.99 7.83 20.83
N ASP A 398 10.01 7.39 21.57
CA ASP A 398 11.43 7.53 21.15
C ASP A 398 11.71 6.78 19.84
N VAL A 399 11.13 5.59 19.64
CA VAL A 399 11.23 4.86 18.37
C VAL A 399 10.55 5.62 17.23
N SER A 400 9.34 6.15 17.46
CA SER A 400 8.62 6.98 16.48
C SER A 400 9.43 8.20 16.07
N ASP A 401 9.98 8.93 17.05
CA ASP A 401 10.77 10.14 16.79
C ASP A 401 12.07 9.83 16.02
N ARG A 402 12.63 8.62 16.17
CA ARG A 402 13.78 8.15 15.38
C ARG A 402 13.36 7.79 13.96
N TYR A 403 12.23 7.10 13.81
CA TYR A 403 11.67 6.79 12.49
C TYR A 403 11.39 8.06 11.69
N ASP A 404 10.72 9.05 12.30
CA ASP A 404 10.44 10.35 11.68
C ASP A 404 11.71 11.10 11.24
N ARG A 405 12.82 10.92 11.99
CA ARG A 405 14.13 11.46 11.59
C ARG A 405 14.70 10.75 10.37
N VAL A 406 14.60 9.42 10.31
CA VAL A 406 15.06 8.63 9.16
C VAL A 406 14.27 9.00 7.91
N VAL A 407 12.93 9.07 8.01
CA VAL A 407 12.05 9.52 6.91
C VAL A 407 12.44 10.90 6.41
N ARG A 408 12.74 11.84 7.32
CA ARG A 408 13.15 13.21 6.94
C ARG A 408 14.50 13.27 6.22
N VAL A 409 15.45 12.41 6.59
CA VAL A 409 16.80 12.40 6.01
C VAL A 409 16.83 11.68 4.66
N LEU A 410 16.14 10.54 4.56
CA LEU A 410 16.20 9.66 3.39
C LEU A 410 15.04 9.88 2.41
N GLY A 411 13.95 10.52 2.83
CA GLY A 411 12.72 10.65 2.06
C GLY A 411 11.80 9.45 2.21
N GLU A 412 10.49 9.70 2.16
CA GLU A 412 9.43 8.71 2.41
C GLU A 412 9.53 7.50 1.49
N ASN A 413 9.66 7.73 0.17
CA ASN A 413 9.75 6.67 -0.83
C ASN A 413 10.93 5.72 -0.59
N ILE A 414 12.12 6.25 -0.25
CA ILE A 414 13.32 5.43 -0.03
C ILE A 414 13.17 4.59 1.25
N VAL A 415 12.63 5.17 2.31
CA VAL A 415 12.40 4.43 3.56
C VAL A 415 11.37 3.33 3.36
N GLU A 416 10.28 3.61 2.64
CA GLU A 416 9.24 2.63 2.36
C GLU A 416 9.75 1.48 1.49
N ASP A 417 10.51 1.77 0.43
CA ASP A 417 11.12 0.76 -0.43
C ASP A 417 12.07 -0.15 0.34
N VAL A 418 12.94 0.42 1.19
CA VAL A 418 13.91 -0.35 2.00
C VAL A 418 13.21 -1.19 3.06
N VAL A 419 12.19 -0.65 3.73
CA VAL A 419 11.39 -1.39 4.72
C VAL A 419 10.64 -2.53 4.04
N GLN A 420 10.03 -2.29 2.88
CA GLN A 420 9.34 -3.35 2.16
C GLN A 420 10.29 -4.41 1.64
N GLN A 421 11.47 -4.02 1.18
CA GLN A 421 12.50 -4.98 0.80
C GLN A 421 12.91 -5.86 1.98
N ASP A 422 13.19 -5.29 3.16
CA ASP A 422 13.50 -6.08 4.37
C ASP A 422 12.35 -7.01 4.76
N ILE A 423 11.09 -6.55 4.67
CA ILE A 423 9.91 -7.39 4.92
C ILE A 423 9.85 -8.58 3.96
N GLN A 424 10.14 -8.37 2.66
CA GLN A 424 10.16 -9.44 1.66
C GLN A 424 11.33 -10.40 1.91
N GLU A 425 12.51 -9.89 2.26
CA GLU A 425 13.68 -10.71 2.60
C GLU A 425 13.46 -11.54 3.87
N GLN A 426 12.85 -10.97 4.90
CA GLN A 426 12.45 -11.65 6.13
C GLN A 426 11.45 -12.78 5.83
N LYS A 427 10.41 -12.48 5.04
CA LYS A 427 9.43 -13.50 4.60
C LYS A 427 10.10 -14.60 3.80
N ALA A 428 10.95 -14.28 2.85
CA ALA A 428 11.68 -15.27 2.05
C ALA A 428 12.63 -16.13 2.90
N LEU A 429 13.29 -15.54 3.90
CA LEU A 429 14.13 -16.27 4.85
C LEU A 429 13.31 -17.19 5.74
N GLU A 430 12.13 -16.73 6.18
CA GLU A 430 11.21 -17.52 6.97
C GLU A 430 10.63 -18.68 6.15
N GLU A 431 10.21 -18.44 4.90
CA GLU A 431 9.80 -19.46 3.94
C GLU A 431 10.92 -20.47 3.66
N LYS A 432 12.17 -20.01 3.54
CA LYS A 432 13.33 -20.89 3.37
C LYS A 432 13.56 -21.78 4.59
N ARG A 433 13.49 -21.22 5.81
CA ARG A 433 13.52 -21.99 7.06
C ARG A 433 12.36 -22.99 7.15
N GLN A 434 11.18 -22.60 6.67
CA GLN A 434 10.02 -23.49 6.60
C GLN A 434 10.23 -24.62 5.59
N MET A 435 10.83 -24.35 4.43
CA MET A 435 11.16 -25.36 3.43
C MET A 435 12.27 -26.30 3.90
N GLU A 436 13.23 -25.82 4.68
CA GLU A 436 14.27 -26.67 5.31
C GLU A 436 13.71 -27.61 6.38
N GLN A 437 12.66 -27.18 7.10
CA GLN A 437 11.93 -28.02 8.07
C GLN A 437 10.91 -28.97 7.42
N MET A 438 10.67 -28.85 6.12
CA MET A 438 9.71 -29.67 5.39
C MET A 438 10.31 -31.07 5.08
N PRO A 439 9.58 -32.18 5.34
CA PRO A 439 10.07 -33.53 5.07
C PRO A 439 10.35 -33.74 3.58
N LYS A 440 11.56 -34.22 3.22
CA LYS A 440 11.96 -34.47 1.82
C LYS A 440 11.39 -35.77 1.20
N GLY A 441 10.58 -36.51 1.96
CA GLY A 441 10.04 -37.81 1.58
C GLY A 441 8.84 -37.75 0.62
N SER A 442 7.97 -38.75 0.67
CA SER A 442 6.87 -38.93 -0.29
C SER A 442 5.86 -37.77 -0.25
N ILE A 443 5.10 -37.57 -1.33
CA ILE A 443 4.06 -36.53 -1.42
C ILE A 443 3.07 -36.63 -0.24
N HIS A 444 2.81 -37.85 0.25
CA HIS A 444 1.89 -38.09 1.37
C HIS A 444 2.44 -37.56 2.71
N GLU A 445 3.75 -37.63 2.93
CA GLU A 445 4.41 -37.10 4.14
C GLU A 445 4.44 -35.57 4.15
N ARG A 446 4.61 -34.94 2.98
CA ARG A 446 4.55 -33.47 2.84
C ARG A 446 3.14 -32.93 3.07
N LEU A 447 2.12 -33.62 2.55
CA LEU A 447 0.71 -33.28 2.79
C LEU A 447 0.32 -33.43 4.27
N ALA A 448 0.77 -34.50 4.92
CA ALA A 448 0.53 -34.72 6.36
C ALA A 448 1.23 -33.68 7.24
N TRP A 449 2.45 -33.25 6.88
CA TRP A 449 3.17 -32.18 7.57
C TRP A 449 2.48 -30.82 7.42
N GLY A 450 2.05 -30.47 6.20
CA GLY A 450 1.29 -29.24 5.93
C GLY A 450 -0.02 -29.16 6.71
N ALA A 451 -0.75 -30.29 6.81
CA ALA A 451 -1.99 -30.36 7.59
C ALA A 451 -1.75 -30.14 9.10
N ARG A 452 -0.75 -30.81 9.69
CA ARG A 452 -0.40 -30.65 11.12
C ARG A 452 0.07 -29.25 11.46
N LYS A 453 0.83 -28.61 10.56
CA LYS A 453 1.34 -27.26 10.76
C LYS A 453 0.23 -26.21 10.71
N SER A 454 -0.66 -26.29 9.71
CA SER A 454 -1.84 -25.43 9.59
C SER A 454 -2.76 -25.56 10.81
N GLU A 455 -2.90 -26.78 11.35
CA GLU A 455 -3.67 -27.03 12.57
C GLU A 455 -3.01 -26.42 13.82
N MET A 456 -1.69 -26.51 13.96
CA MET A 456 -0.95 -25.84 15.04
C MET A 456 -1.05 -24.31 14.95
N GLU A 457 -0.89 -23.72 13.78
CA GLU A 457 -1.01 -22.27 13.57
C GLU A 457 -2.43 -21.78 13.88
N ASN A 458 -3.46 -22.52 13.48
CA ASN A 458 -4.84 -22.22 13.83
C ASN A 458 -5.12 -22.36 15.34
N GLN A 459 -4.52 -23.34 16.02
CA GLN A 459 -4.62 -23.46 17.48
C GLN A 459 -3.90 -22.30 18.19
N GLN A 460 -2.74 -21.87 17.69
CA GLN A 460 -2.01 -20.72 18.21
C GLN A 460 -2.81 -19.42 18.04
N ARG A 461 -3.41 -19.21 16.86
CA ARG A 461 -4.31 -18.06 16.57
C ARG A 461 -5.54 -18.06 17.48
N LYS A 462 -6.14 -19.23 17.72
CA LYS A 462 -7.26 -19.38 18.67
C LYS A 462 -6.82 -19.05 20.10
N LYS A 463 -5.68 -19.58 20.56
CA LYS A 463 -5.12 -19.28 21.90
C LYS A 463 -4.83 -17.79 22.09
N ASN A 464 -4.27 -17.11 21.09
CA ASN A 464 -3.99 -15.66 21.16
C ASN A 464 -5.29 -14.84 21.20
N LYS A 465 -6.32 -15.22 20.44
CA LYS A 465 -7.66 -14.61 20.55
C LYS A 465 -8.29 -14.81 21.93
N THR A 466 -8.11 -15.96 22.56
CA THR A 466 -8.63 -16.22 23.91
C THR A 466 -7.83 -15.48 24.99
N LYS A 467 -6.51 -15.32 24.81
CA LYS A 467 -5.65 -14.54 25.71
C LYS A 467 -6.02 -13.05 25.73
N ASN A 468 -6.33 -12.46 24.57
CA ASN A 468 -6.75 -11.06 24.49
C ASN A 468 -8.14 -10.85 25.12
N ARG A 469 -9.09 -11.78 24.93
CA ARG A 469 -10.40 -11.75 25.63
C ARG A 469 -10.31 -11.97 27.14
N GLY A 470 -9.22 -12.57 27.64
CA GLY A 470 -8.98 -12.79 29.07
C GLY A 470 -8.41 -11.57 29.80
N MET A 471 -7.93 -10.55 29.07
CA MET A 471 -7.51 -9.26 29.63
C MET A 471 -8.66 -8.22 29.67
N GLU A 472 -9.84 -8.57 29.12
CA GLU A 472 -11.06 -7.75 29.09
C GLU A 472 -12.11 -8.18 30.14
N ARG A 473 -11.75 -9.06 31.06
CA ARG A 473 -12.55 -9.43 32.24
C ARG A 473 -11.70 -9.23 33.48
#